data_AF-A0A857CEH0-F1
#
_entry.id   AF-A0A857CEH0-F1
#
_cell.length_a   1.000
_cell.length_b   1.000
_cell.length_c   1.000
_cell.angle_alpha   90.00
_cell.angle_beta   90.00
_cell.angle_gamma   90.00
#
_symmetry.space_group_name_H-M   'P 1'
#
loop_
_entity.id
_entity.type
_entity.pdbx_description
1 polymer ?
#
loop_
_entity_poly.entity_id
_entity_poly.type
_entity_poly.pdbx_seq_one_letter_code
_entity_poly.pdbx_strand_id
1 'polypeptide(L)'
;MRFPSVVRLLAAALTLFALALPAAAQGAYEPARGTPERAALMDAIRPLVEVRVGGPVQFVVDRLQVSGDWAFAILDPQHPGGAQIDPAKTIYGEDAEYMDGLRTFALLVRANGRWNIVDYAVGPTDAFWDGNPLYRQIPRGLLP
;
A
#
# COMPACT_ATOMS: atom_id res chain seq x y z
N MET A 1 -2.97 9.33 -62.94
CA MET A 1 -3.01 10.35 -61.88
C MET A 1 -2.74 9.66 -60.54
N ARG A 2 -1.55 9.86 -59.95
CA ARG A 2 -1.11 9.21 -58.69
C ARG A 2 -1.28 10.22 -57.55
N PHE A 3 -2.32 10.05 -56.73
CA PHE A 3 -2.47 10.80 -55.48
C PHE A 3 -1.50 10.25 -54.41
N PRO A 4 -0.94 11.10 -53.54
CA PRO A 4 0.49 11.13 -53.28
C PRO A 4 0.86 10.45 -51.96
N SER A 5 2.03 9.81 -51.94
CA SER A 5 2.67 9.19 -50.77
C SER A 5 2.81 10.11 -49.55
N VAL A 6 2.69 11.43 -49.77
CA VAL A 6 2.77 12.48 -48.75
C VAL A 6 1.57 12.47 -47.79
N VAL A 7 0.36 12.12 -48.25
CA VAL A 7 -0.84 12.04 -47.40
C VAL A 7 -0.75 10.86 -46.41
N ARG A 8 -0.07 9.77 -46.81
CA ARG A 8 0.16 8.61 -45.94
C ARG A 8 1.20 8.87 -44.85
N LEU A 9 2.21 9.70 -45.14
CA LEU A 9 3.25 10.09 -44.17
C LEU A 9 2.71 11.07 -43.11
N LEU A 10 1.83 11.99 -43.50
CA LEU A 10 1.14 12.89 -42.57
C LEU A 10 0.16 12.16 -41.65
N ALA A 11 -0.55 11.14 -42.16
CA ALA A 11 -1.44 10.30 -41.36
C ALA A 11 -0.69 9.41 -40.35
N ALA A 12 0.52 8.94 -40.70
CA ALA A 12 1.37 8.15 -39.81
C ALA A 12 2.00 8.97 -38.67
N ALA A 13 2.27 10.26 -38.91
CA ALA A 13 2.78 11.17 -37.87
C ALA A 13 1.69 11.54 -36.83
N LEU A 14 0.41 11.59 -37.25
CA LEU A 14 -0.70 11.94 -36.35
C LEU A 14 -1.12 10.77 -35.45
N THR A 15 -0.93 9.51 -35.87
CA THR A 15 -1.20 8.31 -35.05
C THR A 15 -0.10 8.03 -34.01
N LEU A 16 1.14 8.44 -34.26
CA LEU A 16 2.25 8.30 -33.30
C LEU A 16 2.16 9.28 -32.12
N PHE A 17 1.43 10.40 -32.26
CA PHE A 17 1.23 11.37 -31.17
C PHE A 17 0.07 11.01 -30.23
N ALA A 18 -0.83 10.11 -30.65
CA ALA A 18 -2.00 9.72 -29.85
C ALA A 18 -1.71 8.66 -28.77
N LEU A 19 -0.50 8.08 -28.74
CA LEU A 19 -0.11 7.04 -27.78
C LEU A 19 0.64 7.58 -26.55
N ALA A 20 0.97 8.88 -26.52
CA ALA A 20 1.51 9.54 -25.35
C ALA A 20 0.39 10.18 -24.54
N LEU A 21 -0.60 9.39 -24.11
CA LEU A 21 -1.44 9.83 -23.01
C LEU A 21 -0.53 9.98 -21.80
N PRO A 22 -0.42 11.17 -21.18
CA PRO A 22 0.25 11.26 -19.90
C PRO A 22 -0.51 10.30 -18.99
N ALA A 23 0.21 9.36 -18.36
CA ALA A 23 -0.34 8.65 -17.22
C ALA A 23 -0.69 9.74 -16.21
N ALA A 24 -1.94 10.16 -16.18
CA ALA A 24 -2.42 11.12 -15.22
C ALA A 24 -2.03 10.55 -13.86
N ALA A 25 -1.35 11.35 -13.05
CA ALA A 25 -1.09 11.01 -11.66
C ALA A 25 -2.46 10.82 -11.00
N GLN A 26 -2.96 9.58 -11.01
CA GLN A 26 -4.16 9.22 -10.27
C GLN A 26 -3.81 9.52 -8.82
N GLY A 27 -4.58 10.42 -8.21
CA GLY A 27 -4.44 10.74 -6.79
C GLY A 27 -4.51 9.44 -5.96
N ALA A 28 -4.02 9.51 -4.73
CA ALA A 28 -4.12 8.37 -3.84
C ALA A 28 -5.57 7.85 -3.77
N TYR A 29 -5.72 6.54 -3.85
CA TYR A 29 -7.01 5.87 -3.80
C TYR A 29 -6.96 4.67 -2.86
N GLU A 30 -8.11 4.31 -2.31
CA GLU A 30 -8.27 3.06 -1.57
C GLU A 30 -8.66 1.93 -2.53
N PRO A 31 -7.87 0.84 -2.63
CA PRO A 31 -8.26 -0.33 -3.40
C PRO A 31 -9.57 -0.92 -2.87
N ALA A 32 -10.56 -1.07 -3.76
CA ALA A 32 -11.90 -1.49 -3.37
C ALA A 32 -11.89 -2.88 -2.68
N ARG A 33 -12.84 -3.08 -1.77
CA ARG A 33 -13.04 -4.38 -1.08
C ARG A 33 -13.29 -5.49 -2.11
N GLY A 34 -12.66 -6.65 -1.87
CA GLY A 34 -12.76 -7.81 -2.77
C GLY A 34 -11.88 -7.75 -4.02
N THR A 35 -11.11 -6.67 -4.24
CA THR A 35 -10.19 -6.60 -5.36
C THR A 35 -8.91 -7.42 -5.13
N PRO A 36 -8.28 -7.95 -6.20
CA PRO A 36 -6.98 -8.62 -6.09
C PRO A 36 -5.88 -7.73 -5.52
N GLU A 37 -5.87 -6.43 -5.83
CA GLU A 37 -4.87 -5.49 -5.30
C GLU A 37 -4.96 -5.35 -3.79
N ARG A 38 -6.19 -5.17 -3.27
CA ARG A 38 -6.42 -5.11 -1.83
C ARG A 38 -5.99 -6.41 -1.15
N ALA A 39 -6.31 -7.56 -1.73
CA ALA A 39 -5.89 -8.86 -1.21
C ALA A 39 -4.35 -8.97 -1.17
N ALA A 40 -3.67 -8.61 -2.27
CA ALA A 40 -2.22 -8.67 -2.36
C ALA A 40 -1.50 -7.76 -1.33
N LEU A 41 -2.05 -6.58 -1.03
CA LEU A 41 -1.54 -5.70 0.02
C LEU A 41 -1.68 -6.35 1.41
N MET A 42 -2.86 -6.92 1.71
CA MET A 42 -3.06 -7.61 2.99
C MET A 42 -2.14 -8.82 3.12
N ASP A 43 -1.98 -9.59 2.05
CA ASP A 43 -1.15 -10.79 2.04
C ASP A 43 0.35 -10.47 2.11
N ALA A 44 0.78 -9.31 1.62
CA ALA A 44 2.15 -8.84 1.81
C ALA A 44 2.45 -8.49 3.28
N ILE A 45 1.47 -7.95 4.01
CA ILE A 45 1.63 -7.52 5.41
C ILE A 45 1.42 -8.68 6.37
N ARG A 46 0.53 -9.62 6.05
CA ARG A 46 0.09 -10.70 6.95
C ARG A 46 1.24 -11.48 7.60
N PRO A 47 2.25 -11.99 6.87
CA PRO A 47 3.31 -12.79 7.48
C PRO A 47 4.11 -12.03 8.56
N LEU A 48 4.31 -10.73 8.35
CA LEU A 48 4.99 -9.86 9.32
C LEU A 48 4.23 -9.86 10.65
N VAL A 49 2.91 -9.74 10.61
CA VAL A 49 2.05 -9.63 11.79
C VAL A 49 1.80 -10.98 12.43
N GLU A 50 1.56 -12.04 11.65
CA GLU A 50 1.30 -13.39 12.18
C GLU A 50 2.44 -13.90 13.06
N VAL A 51 3.69 -13.66 12.65
CA VAL A 51 4.88 -14.02 13.44
C VAL A 51 4.90 -13.29 14.78
N ARG A 52 4.43 -12.05 14.84
CA ARG A 52 4.44 -11.22 16.04
C ARG A 52 3.34 -11.59 17.01
N VAL A 53 2.16 -11.90 16.50
CA VAL A 53 1.01 -12.24 17.33
C VAL A 53 0.91 -13.74 17.63
N GLY A 54 1.76 -14.56 17.01
CA GLY A 54 1.84 -16.01 17.25
C GLY A 54 0.73 -16.81 16.60
N GLY A 55 0.11 -16.31 15.53
CA GLY A 55 -1.01 -17.00 14.88
C GLY A 55 -1.62 -16.25 13.70
N PRO A 56 -2.60 -16.87 13.01
CA PRO A 56 -3.23 -16.28 11.85
C PRO A 56 -4.01 -15.01 12.22
N VAL A 57 -4.08 -14.06 11.28
CA VAL A 57 -4.79 -12.78 11.47
C VAL A 57 -5.73 -12.44 10.31
N GLN A 58 -6.75 -11.65 10.63
CA GLN A 58 -7.48 -10.80 9.69
C GLN A 58 -7.22 -9.33 10.05
N PHE A 59 -7.37 -8.44 9.08
CA PHE A 59 -7.14 -7.02 9.29
C PHE A 59 -8.45 -6.23 9.22
N VAL A 60 -8.71 -5.47 10.27
CA VAL A 60 -9.57 -4.30 10.18
C VAL A 60 -8.73 -3.18 9.55
N VAL A 61 -9.27 -2.55 8.51
CA VAL A 61 -8.55 -1.50 7.77
C VAL A 61 -9.08 -0.15 8.22
N ASP A 62 -8.21 0.63 8.85
CA ASP A 62 -8.45 2.04 9.17
C ASP A 62 -8.06 2.92 7.97
N ARG A 63 -6.90 2.64 7.37
CA ARG A 63 -6.44 3.31 6.16
C ARG A 63 -5.78 2.32 5.21
N LEU A 64 -6.09 2.45 3.93
CA LEU A 64 -5.33 1.81 2.86
C LEU A 64 -5.32 2.73 1.65
N GLN A 65 -4.16 3.29 1.34
CA GLN A 65 -4.01 4.20 0.20
C GLN A 65 -2.94 3.68 -0.74
N VAL A 66 -3.20 3.76 -2.04
CA VAL A 66 -2.29 3.40 -3.13
C VAL A 66 -2.13 4.59 -4.06
N SER A 67 -0.90 4.85 -4.49
CA SER A 67 -0.60 5.84 -5.53
C SER A 67 0.63 5.40 -6.31
N GLY A 68 0.45 5.15 -7.60
CA GLY A 68 1.49 4.52 -8.43
C GLY A 68 1.93 3.17 -7.86
N ASP A 69 3.24 3.02 -7.66
CA ASP A 69 3.83 1.81 -7.08
C ASP A 69 3.96 1.87 -5.56
N TRP A 70 3.37 2.85 -4.88
CA TRP A 70 3.45 2.98 -3.42
C TRP A 70 2.10 2.72 -2.75
N ALA A 71 2.15 2.15 -1.55
CA ALA A 71 0.98 2.01 -0.70
C ALA A 71 1.30 2.31 0.76
N PHE A 72 0.32 2.82 1.49
CA PHE A 72 0.39 3.01 2.94
C PHE A 72 -0.85 2.42 3.61
N ALA A 73 -0.64 1.67 4.68
CA ALA A 73 -1.69 0.97 5.40
C ALA A 73 -1.62 1.28 6.90
N ILE A 74 -2.80 1.45 7.51
CA ILE A 74 -3.03 1.45 8.96
C ILE A 74 -4.07 0.35 9.23
N LEU A 75 -3.66 -0.66 9.99
CA LEU A 75 -4.39 -1.91 10.16
C LEU A 75 -4.47 -2.28 11.63
N ASP A 76 -5.64 -2.73 12.07
CA ASP A 76 -5.81 -3.35 13.38
C ASP A 76 -5.96 -4.87 13.19
N PRO A 77 -5.01 -5.69 13.69
CA PRO A 77 -5.08 -7.13 13.55
C PRO A 77 -6.08 -7.76 14.53
N GLN A 78 -6.80 -8.76 14.07
CA GLN A 78 -7.73 -9.59 14.85
C GLN A 78 -7.56 -11.06 14.49
N HIS A 79 -7.98 -11.97 15.35
CA HIS A 79 -8.06 -13.38 14.98
C HIS A 79 -9.08 -13.61 13.85
N PRO A 80 -8.94 -14.69 13.06
CA PRO A 80 -9.97 -15.10 12.11
C PRO A 80 -11.33 -15.21 12.79
N GLY A 81 -12.34 -14.53 12.24
CA GLY A 81 -13.67 -14.46 12.83
C GLY A 81 -13.90 -13.26 13.76
N GLY A 82 -12.90 -12.40 13.96
CA GLY A 82 -13.07 -11.08 14.58
C GLY A 82 -12.77 -10.99 16.07
N ALA A 83 -12.26 -12.05 16.69
CA ALA A 83 -11.86 -11.98 18.09
C ALA A 83 -10.62 -11.08 18.25
N GLN A 84 -10.64 -10.25 19.30
CA GLN A 84 -9.50 -9.38 19.62
C GLN A 84 -8.28 -10.21 20.02
N ILE A 85 -7.10 -9.72 19.65
CA ILE A 85 -5.82 -10.29 20.05
C ILE A 85 -5.36 -9.55 21.31
N ASP A 86 -5.01 -10.32 22.34
CA ASP A 86 -4.42 -9.81 23.58
C ASP A 86 -2.92 -9.51 23.36
N PRO A 87 -2.50 -8.22 23.33
CA PRO A 87 -1.12 -7.88 23.01
C PRO A 87 -0.10 -8.45 24.02
N ALA A 88 -0.49 -8.62 25.29
CA ALA A 88 0.38 -9.17 26.33
C ALA A 88 0.68 -10.68 26.12
N LYS A 89 -0.08 -11.35 25.26
CA LYS A 89 0.12 -12.77 24.89
C LYS A 89 0.86 -12.95 23.56
N THR A 90 1.41 -11.88 23.01
CA THR A 90 2.18 -11.87 21.77
C THR A 90 3.68 -11.77 22.07
N ILE A 91 4.53 -11.61 21.04
CA ILE A 91 5.96 -11.36 21.27
C ILE A 91 6.25 -10.08 22.06
N TYR A 92 5.28 -9.15 22.14
CA TYR A 92 5.47 -7.88 22.84
C TYR A 92 5.41 -8.04 24.36
N GLY A 93 4.71 -9.06 24.87
CA GLY A 93 4.71 -9.39 26.30
C GLY A 93 4.46 -8.19 27.20
N GLU A 94 5.43 -7.88 28.05
CA GLU A 94 5.40 -6.73 28.98
C GLU A 94 5.46 -5.36 28.28
N ASP A 95 6.09 -5.25 27.11
CA ASP A 95 6.16 -3.99 26.36
C ASP A 95 4.79 -3.52 25.86
N ALA A 96 3.82 -4.45 25.79
CA ALA A 96 2.46 -4.18 25.34
C ALA A 96 1.77 -3.03 26.06
N GLU A 97 2.11 -2.77 27.33
CA GLU A 97 1.51 -1.68 28.11
C GLU A 97 1.97 -0.29 27.65
N TYR A 98 3.08 -0.20 26.91
CA TYR A 98 3.66 1.05 26.40
C TYR A 98 3.34 1.28 24.91
N MET A 99 2.54 0.40 24.30
CA MET A 99 2.19 0.43 22.88
C MET A 99 0.76 0.94 22.66
N ASP A 100 0.47 1.53 21.49
CA ASP A 100 -0.91 1.74 21.01
C ASP A 100 -1.50 0.42 20.47
N GLY A 101 -1.64 -0.56 21.37
CA GLY A 101 -2.09 -1.91 21.05
C GLY A 101 -1.25 -2.59 19.96
N LEU A 102 -1.92 -3.29 19.04
CA LEU A 102 -1.28 -3.98 17.91
C LEU A 102 -1.48 -3.24 16.58
N ARG A 103 -1.90 -1.97 16.63
CA ARG A 103 -2.13 -1.17 15.43
C ARG A 103 -0.87 -1.15 14.58
N THR A 104 -0.99 -1.66 13.36
CA THR A 104 0.11 -1.89 12.45
C THR A 104 0.09 -0.87 11.33
N PHE A 105 1.20 -0.18 11.18
CA PHE A 105 1.44 0.75 10.09
C PHE A 105 2.43 0.14 9.13
N ALA A 106 2.18 0.23 7.82
CA ALA A 106 3.07 -0.31 6.81
C ALA A 106 3.16 0.60 5.58
N LEU A 107 4.38 0.95 5.19
CA LEU A 107 4.71 1.52 3.90
C LEU A 107 5.16 0.40 2.96
N LEU A 108 4.58 0.33 1.76
CA LEU A 108 4.89 -0.69 0.78
C LEU A 108 5.24 -0.08 -0.57
N VAL A 109 6.08 -0.81 -1.31
CA VAL A 109 6.38 -0.53 -2.72
C VAL A 109 6.15 -1.76 -3.58
N ARG A 110 5.52 -1.56 -4.73
CA ARG A 110 5.30 -2.58 -5.75
C ARG A 110 6.55 -2.69 -6.62
N ALA A 111 7.16 -3.87 -6.62
CA ALA A 111 8.30 -4.18 -7.46
C ALA A 111 8.21 -5.64 -7.92
N ASN A 112 8.55 -5.90 -9.18
CA ASN A 112 8.52 -7.24 -9.78
C ASN A 112 7.17 -7.97 -9.60
N GLY A 113 6.07 -7.21 -9.74
CA GLY A 113 4.70 -7.75 -9.64
C GLY A 113 4.25 -8.11 -8.22
N ARG A 114 4.97 -7.69 -7.18
CA ARG A 114 4.61 -7.95 -5.78
C ARG A 114 4.74 -6.69 -4.92
N TRP A 115 3.93 -6.61 -3.87
CA TRP A 115 4.06 -5.60 -2.82
C TRP A 115 5.12 -6.04 -1.82
N ASN A 116 6.03 -5.13 -1.48
CA ASN A 116 7.11 -5.37 -0.53
C ASN A 116 7.06 -4.29 0.54
N ILE A 117 7.21 -4.69 1.81
CA ILE A 117 7.25 -3.76 2.94
C ILE A 117 8.57 -3.00 2.88
N VAL A 118 8.50 -1.66 2.91
CA VAL A 118 9.64 -0.74 2.94
C VAL A 118 9.93 -0.32 4.37
N ASP A 119 8.88 0.01 5.12
CA ASP A 119 8.96 0.45 6.51
C ASP A 119 7.66 0.06 7.24
N TYR A 120 7.73 -0.19 8.54
CA TYR A 120 6.56 -0.55 9.34
C TYR A 120 6.78 -0.23 10.82
N ALA A 121 5.67 -0.08 11.53
CA ALA A 121 5.64 -0.02 12.98
C ALA A 121 4.41 -0.78 13.51
N VAL A 122 4.53 -1.35 14.70
CA VAL A 122 3.40 -1.96 15.42
C VAL A 122 3.26 -1.27 16.77
N GLY A 123 2.04 -0.85 17.07
CA GLY A 123 1.69 -0.09 18.27
C GLY A 123 2.51 1.18 18.51
N PRO A 124 2.91 1.98 17.50
CA PRO A 124 3.58 3.25 17.78
C PRO A 124 2.62 4.19 18.50
N THR A 125 3.14 4.93 19.50
CA THR A 125 2.36 5.92 20.26
C THR A 125 2.18 7.23 19.51
N ASP A 126 2.99 7.47 18.49
CA ASP A 126 3.02 8.68 17.66
C ASP A 126 3.07 8.34 16.17
N ALA A 127 2.95 9.36 15.31
CA ALA A 127 3.10 9.21 13.86
C ALA A 127 4.53 8.78 13.50
N PHE A 128 4.76 7.46 13.38
CA PHE A 128 6.11 6.90 13.16
C PHE A 128 6.79 7.37 11.86
N TRP A 129 6.00 7.90 10.91
CA TRP A 129 6.50 8.44 9.65
C TRP A 129 6.99 9.90 9.76
N ASP A 130 6.61 10.62 10.82
CA ASP A 130 6.91 12.04 10.93
C ASP A 130 8.42 12.29 11.11
N GLY A 131 8.92 13.35 10.49
CA GLY A 131 10.36 13.70 10.47
C GLY A 131 11.27 12.79 9.62
N ASN A 132 10.83 11.59 9.24
CA ASN A 132 11.65 10.65 8.47
C ASN A 132 11.78 11.09 6.99
N PRO A 133 13.02 11.30 6.46
CA PRO A 133 13.26 11.74 5.09
C PRO A 133 12.69 10.82 3.99
N LEU A 134 12.46 9.54 4.29
CA LEU A 134 11.83 8.59 3.37
C LEU A 134 10.43 9.06 2.95
N TYR A 135 9.64 9.52 3.91
CA TYR A 135 8.24 9.90 3.70
C TYR A 135 8.07 11.22 2.95
N ARG A 136 9.13 12.00 2.78
CA ARG A 136 9.14 13.16 1.88
C ARG A 136 9.24 12.79 0.40
N GLN A 137 9.60 11.54 0.11
CA GLN A 137 9.86 11.05 -1.26
C GLN A 137 8.69 10.23 -1.82
N ILE A 138 7.71 9.85 -0.98
CA ILE A 138 6.56 9.06 -1.42
C ILE A 138 5.46 9.95 -2.04
N PRO A 139 4.59 9.38 -2.88
CA PRO A 139 3.46 10.11 -3.44
C PRO A 139 2.55 10.76 -2.38
N ARG A 140 1.98 11.92 -2.73
CA ARG A 140 1.03 12.63 -1.86
C ARG A 140 -0.28 11.85 -1.72
N GLY A 141 -0.96 12.05 -0.59
CA GLY A 141 -2.25 11.41 -0.27
C GLY A 141 -2.13 10.01 0.32
N LEU A 142 -0.93 9.42 0.38
CA LEU A 142 -0.72 8.14 1.05
C LEU A 142 -0.87 8.25 2.57
N LEU A 143 -0.26 9.28 3.17
CA LEU A 143 -0.26 9.53 4.62
C LEU A 143 -1.53 10.26 5.08
N PRO A 144 -1.96 10.06 6.35
CA PRO A 144 -3.05 10.81 7.00
C PRO A 144 -3.04 12.31 6.79
#